data_AF-C1B661-F1
#
_entry.id   AF-C1B661-F1
#
_cell.length_a   1.000
_cell.length_b   1.000
_cell.length_c   1.000
_cell.angle_alpha   90.00
_cell.angle_beta   90.00
_cell.angle_gamma   90.00
#
_symmetry.space_group_name_H-M   'P 1'
#
loop_
_entity.id
_entity.type
_entity.pdbx_description
1 polymer ?
#
loop_
_entity_poly.entity_id
_entity_poly.type
_entity_poly.pdbx_seq_one_letter_code
_entity_poly.pdbx_strand_id
1 'polypeptide(L)' 'MLGYVIAWAPFGGGDEEILPQFGITPDNFYLRLARILESRSCGGIDFATRNRLREFCAGKLSSFPPNPDRASSIDVRVD' A
#
# COMPACT_ATOMS: atom_id res chain seq x y z
N MET A 1 5.40 -3.73 -5.41
CA MET A 1 4.16 -3.23 -4.77
C MET A 1 3.13 -2.77 -5.79
N LEU A 2 3.40 -1.76 -6.62
CA LEU A 2 2.39 -1.23 -7.56
C LEU A 2 1.88 -2.28 -8.57
N GLY A 3 2.78 -3.01 -9.25
CA GLY A 3 2.36 -4.08 -10.17
C GLY A 3 1.54 -5.18 -9.47
N TYR A 4 1.88 -5.49 -8.21
CA TYR A 4 1.14 -6.46 -7.40
C TYR A 4 -0.29 -5.99 -7.13
N VAL A 5 -0.48 -4.76 -6.62
CA VAL A 5 -1.84 -4.27 -6.36
C VAL A 5 -2.67 -4.15 -7.64
N ILE A 6 -2.05 -3.81 -8.78
CA ILE A 6 -2.76 -3.74 -10.07
C ILE A 6 -3.32 -5.12 -10.45
N ALA A 7 -2.51 -6.17 -10.28
CA ALA A 7 -2.95 -7.54 -10.57
C ALA A 7 -4.01 -8.05 -9.59
N TRP A 8 -3.92 -7.67 -8.31
CA TRP A 8 -4.73 -8.25 -7.24
C TRP A 8 -5.92 -7.42 -6.76
N ALA A 9 -5.99 -6.12 -7.09
CA ALA A 9 -7.11 -5.26 -6.69
C ALA A 9 -8.49 -5.79 -7.15
N PRO A 10 -8.66 -6.38 -8.36
CA PRO A 10 -9.93 -7.00 -8.75
C PRO A 10 -10.36 -8.17 -7.85
N PHE A 11 -9.43 -8.79 -7.14
CA PHE A 11 -9.64 -9.94 -6.26
C PHE A 11 -9.56 -9.59 -4.77
N GLY A 12 -9.66 -8.30 -4.43
CA GLY A 12 -9.66 -7.85 -3.03
C GLY A 12 -8.27 -7.56 -2.44
N GLY A 13 -7.20 -7.61 -3.24
CA GLY A 13 -5.89 -7.04 -2.89
C GLY A 13 -4.81 -8.03 -2.43
N GLY A 14 -5.15 -9.32 -2.26
CA GLY A 14 -4.17 -10.39 -2.02
C GLY A 14 -3.54 -10.41 -0.63
N ASP A 15 -4.25 -9.99 0.42
CA ASP A 15 -3.67 -9.76 1.76
C ASP A 15 -2.88 -10.92 2.34
N GLU A 16 -3.37 -12.14 2.16
CA GLU A 16 -2.77 -13.38 2.66
C GLU A 16 -1.37 -13.62 2.07
N GLU A 17 -1.15 -13.13 0.86
CA GLU A 17 0.08 -13.27 0.09
C GLU A 17 1.07 -12.11 0.33
N ILE A 18 0.63 -11.03 0.99
CA ILE A 18 1.47 -9.85 1.19
C ILE A 18 2.65 -10.17 2.12
N LEU A 19 2.39 -10.83 3.25
CA LEU A 19 3.44 -11.18 4.21
C LEU A 19 4.49 -12.12 3.60
N PRO A 20 4.14 -13.26 2.99
CA PRO A 20 5.14 -14.15 2.39
C PRO A 20 5.90 -13.52 1.22
N GLN A 21 5.30 -12.60 0.46
CA GLN A 21 5.96 -11.99 -0.71
C GLN A 21 6.79 -10.75 -0.39
N PHE A 22 6.39 -9.94 0.60
CA PHE A 22 7.02 -8.64 0.88
C PHE A 22 7.64 -8.54 2.28
N GLY A 23 7.45 -9.55 3.14
CA GLY A 23 7.98 -9.55 4.51
C GLY A 23 7.41 -8.44 5.40
N ILE A 24 6.27 -7.87 5.03
CA ILE A 24 5.58 -6.81 5.78
C ILE A 24 4.09 -7.16 5.92
N THR A 25 3.46 -6.63 6.95
CA THR A 25 2.03 -6.81 7.19
C THR A 25 1.19 -6.09 6.13
N PRO A 26 -0.05 -6.54 5.85
CA PRO A 26 -0.95 -5.92 4.88
C PRO A 26 -1.18 -4.41 5.10
N ASP A 27 -1.38 -3.97 6.34
CA ASP A 27 -1.51 -2.55 6.69
C ASP A 27 -0.27 -1.73 6.28
N ASN A 28 0.93 -2.22 6.59
CA ASN A 28 2.19 -1.57 6.17
C ASN A 28 2.36 -1.54 4.65
N PHE A 29 1.95 -2.60 3.96
CA PHE A 29 1.97 -2.64 2.50
C PHE A 29 1.08 -1.55 1.89
N TYR A 30 -0.18 -1.45 2.33
CA TYR A 30 -1.12 -0.45 1.82
C TYR A 30 -0.73 0.99 2.20
N LEU A 31 -0.09 1.21 3.35
CA LEU A 31 0.49 2.52 3.70
C LEU A 31 1.63 2.92 2.77
N ARG A 32 2.59 2.01 2.52
CA ARG A 32 3.70 2.26 1.59
C ARG A 32 3.20 2.51 0.18
N LEU A 33 2.20 1.75 -0.26
CA LEU A 33 1.57 1.92 -1.56
C LEU A 33 0.84 3.27 -1.69
N ALA A 34 0.11 3.70 -0.66
CA ALA A 34 -0.54 5.02 -0.66
C ALA A 34 0.49 6.15 -0.84
N ARG A 35 1.64 6.07 -0.16
CA ARG A 35 2.77 7.01 -0.33
C ARG A 35 3.34 6.99 -1.75
N ILE A 36 3.48 5.81 -2.35
CA ILE A 36 3.92 5.67 -3.75
C ILE A 36 2.93 6.37 -4.68
N LEU A 37 1.62 6.17 -4.48
CA LEU A 37 0.55 6.79 -5.28
C LEU A 37 0.41 8.30 -5.06
N GLU A 38 0.98 8.83 -3.98
CA GLU A 38 1.11 10.28 -3.70
C GLU A 38 2.33 10.92 -4.36
N SER A 39 3.37 10.14 -4.63
CA SER A 39 4.58 10.66 -5.25
C SER A 39 4.33 11.10 -6.70
N ARG A 40 4.85 12.28 -7.08
CA ARG A 40 4.80 12.77 -8.47
C ARG A 40 5.55 11.85 -9.45
N SER A 41 6.46 11.04 -8.94
CA SER A 41 7.29 10.07 -9.65
C SER A 41 6.63 8.71 -9.88
N CYS A 42 5.35 8.53 -9.54
CA CYS A 42 4.56 7.36 -9.93
C CYS A 42 4.24 7.37 -11.45
N GLY A 43 5.28 7.47 -12.28
CA GLY A 43 5.18 7.39 -13.73
C GLY A 43 4.88 5.95 -14.16
N GLY A 44 3.94 5.78 -15.10
CA GLY A 44 3.59 4.47 -15.64
C GLY A 44 2.15 4.01 -15.38
N ILE A 45 1.35 4.77 -14.64
CA ILE A 45 -0.10 4.55 -14.53
C ILE A 45 -0.86 5.85 -14.83
N ASP A 46 -2.00 5.72 -15.49
CA ASP A 46 -2.89 6.86 -15.77
C ASP A 46 -3.55 7.38 -14.48
N PHE A 47 -4.14 8.58 -14.59
CA PHE A 47 -4.79 9.26 -13.47
C PHE A 47 -5.97 8.47 -12.89
N ALA A 48 -6.77 7.82 -13.74
CA ALA A 48 -7.96 7.07 -13.32
C ALA A 48 -7.57 5.84 -12.49
N THR A 49 -6.58 5.09 -12.97
CA THR A 49 -5.99 3.94 -12.29
C THR A 49 -5.37 4.37 -10.97
N ARG A 50 -4.63 5.49 -10.96
CA ARG A 50 -4.05 6.03 -9.72
C ARG A 50 -5.13 6.36 -8.70
N ASN A 51 -6.19 7.08 -9.08
CA ASN A 51 -7.27 7.42 -8.15
C ASN A 51 -7.99 6.18 -7.62
N ARG A 52 -8.31 5.22 -8.50
CA ARG A 52 -8.94 3.96 -8.09
C ARG A 52 -8.09 3.21 -7.06
N LEU A 53 -6.78 3.14 -7.27
CA LEU A 53 -5.87 2.48 -6.32
C LEU A 53 -5.75 3.26 -5.00
N ARG A 54 -5.83 4.60 -5.02
CA ARG A 54 -5.85 5.40 -3.79
C ARG A 54 -7.09 5.13 -2.95
N GLU A 55 -8.25 5.12 -3.58
CA GLU A 55 -9.52 4.78 -2.92
C GLU A 55 -9.50 3.35 -2.37
N PHE A 56 -8.99 2.40 -3.16
CA PHE A 56 -8.80 1.02 -2.73
C PHE A 56 -7.90 0.94 -1.48
N CYS A 57 -6.74 1.60 -1.50
CA CYS A 57 -5.84 1.62 -0.34
C CYS A 57 -6.51 2.25 0.88
N ALA A 58 -7.24 3.36 0.73
CA ALA A 58 -7.95 4.00 1.82
C ALA A 58 -9.00 3.06 2.44
N GLY A 59 -9.76 2.33 1.61
CA GLY A 59 -10.70 1.31 2.06
C GLY A 59 -10.03 0.21 2.88
N LYS A 60 -8.94 -0.36 2.37
CA LYS A 60 -8.16 -1.39 3.09
C LYS A 60 -7.59 -0.88 4.41
N LEU A 61 -7.06 0.34 4.42
CA LEU A 61 -6.52 0.94 5.65
C LEU A 61 -7.58 1.22 6.70
N SER A 62 -8.83 1.48 6.29
CA SER A 62 -9.95 1.64 7.22
C SER A 62 -10.45 0.32 7.81
N SER A 63 -10.20 -0.82 7.15
CA SER A 63 -10.59 -2.15 7.67
C SER A 63 -9.60 -2.74 8.66
N PHE A 64 -8.35 -2.27 8.68
CA PHE A 64 -7.39 -2.70 9.69
C PHE A 64 -7.62 -1.94 11.01
N PRO A 65 -7.47 -2.62 12.16
CA PRO A 65 -7.47 -1.92 13.43
C PRO A 65 -6.33 -0.87 13.43
N PRO A 66 -6.50 0.29 14.09
CA PRO A 66 -5.43 1.26 14.22
C PRO A 66 -4.23 0.60 14.90
N ASN A 67 -3.16 0.38 14.13
CA ASN A 67 -1.95 -0.26 14.62
C ASN A 67 -1.10 0.79 15.37
N PRO A 68 -0.87 0.64 16.69
CA PRO A 68 -0.08 1.60 17.47
C PRO A 68 1.39 1.66 17.04
N ASP A 69 1.92 0.63 16.39
CA ASP A 69 3.28 0.62 15.85
C ASP A 69 3.42 1.45 14.54
N ARG A 70 2.34 2.01 14.00
CA ARG A 70 2.38 2.93 12.83
C ARG A 70 3.29 4.15 13.05
N ALA A 71 3.45 4.58 14.30
CA ALA A 71 4.27 5.75 14.63
C ALA A 71 5.77 5.44 14.66
N SER A 72 6.16 4.18 14.85
CA SER A 72 7.54 3.80 15.20
C SER A 72 8.41 3.46 13.99
N SER A 73 7.83 3.16 12.82
CA SER A 73 8.61 2.69 11.65
C SER A 73 9.15 3.81 10.74
N ILE A 74 9.04 5.09 11.12
CA ILE A 74 9.49 6.24 10.31
C ILE A 74 10.91 6.72 10.67
N ASP A 75 11.55 6.18 11.71
CA ASP A 75 12.89 6.60 12.15
C ASP A 75 13.89 5.45 12.04
N VAL A 76 14.28 5.13 10.81
CA VAL A 76 15.62 4.55 10.56
C VAL A 76 16.22 5.37 9.42
N ARG A 77 16.72 6.55 9.77
CA ARG A 77 17.68 7.27 8.94
C ARG A 77 19.04 6.63 9.21
N VAL A 78 19.51 5.84 8.26
CA VAL A 78 20.91 5.39 8.23
C VAL A 78 21.73 6.64 7.88
N ASP A 79 22.61 7.02 8.80
CA ASP A 79 23.64 8.06 8.60
C ASP A 79 24.66 7.60 7.56
#